data_AF-A0A3M0ZJ88-F1
#
_entry.id   AF-A0A3M0ZJ88-F1
#
_cell.length_a   1.000
_cell.length_b   1.000
_cell.length_c   1.000
_cell.angle_alpha   90.00
_cell.angle_beta   90.00
_cell.angle_gamma   90.00
#
_symmetry.space_group_name_H-M   'P 1'
#
loop_
_entity.id
_entity.type
_entity.pdbx_description
1 polymer ?
#
loop_
_entity_poly.entity_id
_entity_poly.type
_entity_poly.pdbx_seq_one_letter_code
_entity_poly.pdbx_strand_id
1 'polypeptide(L)'
;PLIYDTGTGWQIQCQYLHQQADAVAHCAYIHNMHHDPTHRRFPFHSMLEEPPKICYDLPWLEHNRIDGKPFFCYETQVTNLTKYRAEFPMAIASLASIQDWDIVCWHSYGPGPDSSQLQAPNTRAIEAGHSLNLHYGADEVQLSAMRAAAAVFCGFHLPPAPHPTRFIFGRRMLLDPASMSYRGSYGEIGRSMLPTTYRYGVRLLIEPELETNPDHPIFHDANGNPDPDRYAQFLRQGYLVDGPVVNPNAFIPNPIRPHDAITYDWKYGYLRFDTPGVSQFAGFAAEIPSHRQEEIFTFCQSGLRLSNLKIVNPPDMPYPVRDDEQYLVFCLASTDGAPFATCQRAVLSLVSTSFNSGFELDLQSPITEFEGAQCRQPGSLPVKVARVAATIECPHLAGMTLRFFDFEFNLLEEKTIAHNGRFTIPASLPIFIAELLRQ
;
A
#
# COMPACT_ATOMS: atom_id res chain seq x y z
N PRO A 1 -2.35 -15.15 -23.55
CA PRO A 1 -1.23 -14.36 -23.00
C PRO A 1 -0.28 -15.28 -22.24
N LEU A 2 1.03 -15.11 -22.44
CA LEU A 2 2.10 -15.74 -21.67
C LEU A 2 2.59 -14.76 -20.61
N ILE A 3 2.69 -15.24 -19.37
CA ILE A 3 3.16 -14.46 -18.22
C ILE A 3 4.15 -15.34 -17.47
N TYR A 4 5.29 -14.78 -17.07
CA TYR A 4 6.23 -15.45 -16.19
C TYR A 4 5.93 -15.09 -14.73
N ASP A 5 6.04 -16.05 -13.82
CA ASP A 5 6.23 -15.76 -12.40
C ASP A 5 7.70 -16.09 -12.10
N THR A 6 8.52 -15.06 -11.98
CA THR A 6 9.96 -15.24 -11.76
C THR A 6 10.30 -15.36 -10.27
N GLY A 7 9.36 -15.06 -9.36
CA GLY A 7 9.62 -14.99 -7.91
C GLY A 7 10.80 -14.10 -7.52
N THR A 8 11.31 -13.26 -8.41
CA THR A 8 12.52 -12.44 -8.24
C THR A 8 12.36 -11.18 -9.07
N GLY A 9 12.15 -10.05 -8.41
CA GLY A 9 11.95 -8.77 -9.08
C GLY A 9 13.20 -7.88 -9.14
N TRP A 10 14.19 -8.12 -8.31
CA TRP A 10 15.39 -7.29 -8.24
C TRP A 10 16.47 -7.67 -9.27
N GLN A 11 16.25 -8.72 -10.07
CA GLN A 11 17.16 -9.14 -11.14
C GLN A 11 16.71 -8.60 -12.49
N ILE A 12 17.61 -7.90 -13.18
CA ILE A 12 17.31 -7.32 -14.49
C ILE A 12 17.01 -8.38 -15.56
N GLN A 13 17.60 -9.58 -15.46
CA GLN A 13 17.32 -10.70 -16.36
C GLN A 13 15.86 -11.15 -16.24
N CYS A 14 15.30 -11.17 -15.03
CA CYS A 14 13.88 -11.46 -14.83
C CYS A 14 13.00 -10.39 -15.48
N GLN A 15 13.35 -9.11 -15.34
CA GLN A 15 12.61 -8.02 -15.99
C GLN A 15 12.71 -8.08 -17.51
N TYR A 16 13.86 -8.49 -18.06
CA TYR A 16 14.01 -8.71 -19.49
C TYR A 16 13.08 -9.83 -19.98
N LEU A 17 12.94 -10.93 -19.24
CA LEU A 17 11.96 -11.98 -19.57
C LEU A 17 10.52 -11.44 -19.56
N HIS A 18 10.14 -10.65 -18.55
CA HIS A 18 8.83 -9.99 -18.47
C HIS A 18 8.59 -9.05 -19.65
N GLN A 19 9.62 -8.32 -20.10
CA GLN A 19 9.51 -7.45 -21.28
C GLN A 19 9.22 -8.24 -22.57
N GLN A 20 9.71 -9.47 -22.68
CA GLN A 20 9.41 -10.37 -23.80
C GLN A 20 8.07 -11.12 -23.66
N ALA A 21 7.43 -11.07 -22.49
CA ALA A 21 6.13 -11.69 -22.21
C ALA A 21 4.95 -10.76 -22.59
N ASP A 22 3.72 -11.26 -22.47
CA ASP A 22 2.51 -10.46 -22.75
C ASP A 22 2.15 -9.51 -21.60
N ALA A 23 2.59 -9.80 -20.38
CA ALA A 23 2.41 -8.97 -19.20
C ALA A 23 3.54 -9.20 -18.18
N VAL A 24 3.66 -8.26 -17.24
CA VAL A 24 4.56 -8.37 -16.09
C VAL A 24 3.80 -8.96 -14.91
N ALA A 25 4.38 -9.94 -14.22
CA ALA A 25 3.83 -10.41 -12.95
C ALA A 25 4.89 -10.50 -11.85
N HIS A 26 4.57 -9.94 -10.69
CA HIS A 26 5.44 -9.96 -9.51
C HIS A 26 4.61 -10.09 -8.24
N CYS A 27 5.17 -10.80 -7.26
CA CYS A 27 4.64 -10.91 -5.90
C CYS A 27 5.35 -9.99 -4.91
N ALA A 28 4.66 -9.70 -3.82
CA ALA A 28 5.24 -8.96 -2.69
C ALA A 28 4.61 -9.41 -1.39
N TYR A 29 5.46 -9.84 -0.48
CA TYR A 29 5.08 -10.21 0.87
C TYR A 29 5.80 -9.32 1.88
N ILE A 30 5.15 -9.03 3.01
CA ILE A 30 5.80 -8.30 4.10
C ILE A 30 5.33 -8.79 5.49
N HIS A 31 6.23 -8.82 6.47
CA HIS A 31 5.95 -9.24 7.85
C HIS A 31 5.66 -8.04 8.75
N ASN A 32 6.12 -6.83 8.43
CA ASN A 32 5.90 -5.63 9.26
C ASN A 32 6.27 -5.87 10.74
N MET A 33 7.44 -6.47 10.97
CA MET A 33 8.02 -6.70 12.29
C MET A 33 9.39 -6.01 12.39
N HIS A 34 9.67 -5.41 13.55
CA HIS A 34 10.93 -4.75 13.85
C HIS A 34 11.89 -5.71 14.54
N HIS A 35 13.14 -5.78 14.08
CA HIS A 35 14.18 -6.62 14.69
C HIS A 35 14.98 -5.90 15.77
N ASP A 36 15.02 -4.57 15.76
CA ASP A 36 15.66 -3.77 16.83
C ASP A 36 14.73 -3.64 18.04
N PRO A 37 15.10 -4.22 19.21
CA PRO A 37 14.31 -4.15 20.45
C PRO A 37 14.24 -2.74 21.06
N THR A 38 15.09 -1.80 20.61
CA THR A 38 15.08 -0.41 21.07
C THR A 38 14.11 0.47 20.28
N HIS A 39 13.55 -0.04 19.18
CA HIS A 39 12.57 0.70 18.38
C HIS A 39 11.28 0.93 19.14
N ARG A 40 10.71 2.15 19.05
CA ARG A 40 9.52 2.57 19.82
C ARG A 40 8.24 1.76 19.56
N ARG A 41 8.21 1.00 18.46
CA ARG A 41 7.10 0.09 18.09
C ARG A 41 7.42 -1.39 18.21
N PHE A 42 8.61 -1.76 18.67
CA PHE A 42 9.01 -3.16 18.81
C PHE A 42 7.94 -3.99 19.55
N PRO A 43 7.58 -5.19 19.04
CA PRO A 43 8.16 -5.88 17.89
C PRO A 43 7.54 -5.52 16.54
N PHE A 44 6.59 -4.59 16.50
CA PHE A 44 5.88 -4.23 15.26
C PHE A 44 6.63 -3.15 14.48
N HIS A 45 6.48 -3.22 13.17
CA HIS A 45 6.98 -2.21 12.25
C HIS A 45 5.82 -1.70 11.40
N SER A 46 5.73 -0.38 11.25
CA SER A 46 4.83 0.25 10.29
C SER A 46 5.69 0.77 9.15
N MET A 47 5.25 0.48 7.94
CA MET A 47 5.91 0.97 6.73
C MET A 47 5.84 2.50 6.68
N LEU A 48 4.83 3.10 7.32
CA LEU A 48 4.58 4.54 7.30
C LEU A 48 5.63 5.37 8.03
N GLU A 49 6.56 4.77 8.78
CA GLU A 49 7.56 5.50 9.56
C GLU A 49 8.94 5.62 8.90
N GLU A 50 9.06 5.10 7.70
CA GLU A 50 10.27 5.12 6.90
C GLU A 50 9.94 5.50 5.46
N PRO A 51 10.94 5.80 4.61
CA PRO A 51 10.70 5.93 3.19
C PRO A 51 9.91 4.71 2.67
N PRO A 52 8.89 4.95 1.84
CA PRO A 52 7.92 3.94 1.47
C PRO A 52 8.58 2.72 0.83
N LYS A 53 8.14 1.54 1.27
CA LYS A 53 8.48 0.22 0.72
C LYS A 53 7.32 -0.74 1.01
N ILE A 54 7.16 -1.80 0.21
CA ILE A 54 6.11 -2.81 0.41
C ILE A 54 6.64 -4.25 0.41
N CYS A 55 7.95 -4.40 0.61
CA CYS A 55 8.64 -5.70 0.67
C CYS A 55 9.74 -5.69 1.74
N TYR A 56 10.24 -6.89 2.06
CA TYR A 56 11.16 -7.16 3.18
C TYR A 56 12.47 -6.39 3.15
N ASP A 57 13.22 -6.46 2.06
CA ASP A 57 14.64 -6.12 2.03
C ASP A 57 15.03 -5.30 0.79
N LEU A 58 14.81 -5.87 -0.39
CA LEU A 58 15.12 -5.29 -1.68
C LEU A 58 13.81 -4.95 -2.35
N PRO A 59 13.76 -3.83 -3.08
CA PRO A 59 12.56 -3.50 -3.83
C PRO A 59 12.28 -4.64 -4.79
N TRP A 60 11.16 -5.31 -4.60
CA TRP A 60 10.80 -6.54 -5.32
C TRP A 60 9.72 -6.23 -6.34
N LEU A 61 8.79 -5.35 -6.01
CA LEU A 61 7.60 -5.13 -6.82
C LEU A 61 7.57 -3.70 -7.38
N GLU A 62 8.10 -2.76 -6.62
CA GLU A 62 7.86 -1.34 -6.77
C GLU A 62 8.40 -0.77 -8.08
N HIS A 63 9.63 -1.15 -8.45
CA HIS A 63 10.33 -0.55 -9.59
C HIS A 63 10.19 -1.33 -10.90
N ASN A 64 9.36 -2.36 -10.94
CA ASN A 64 9.37 -3.37 -12.01
C ASN A 64 8.37 -3.14 -13.13
N ARG A 65 7.89 -1.91 -13.30
CA ARG A 65 6.95 -1.57 -14.35
C ARG A 65 7.64 -1.53 -15.71
N ILE A 66 7.45 -2.54 -16.56
CA ILE A 66 7.92 -2.50 -17.95
C ILE A 66 7.05 -1.52 -18.76
N ASP A 67 7.68 -0.72 -19.63
CA ASP A 67 6.97 0.24 -20.49
C ASP A 67 5.98 -0.47 -21.44
N GLY A 68 4.75 0.05 -21.55
CA GLY A 68 3.72 -0.44 -22.48
C GLY A 68 3.13 -1.85 -22.22
N LYS A 69 3.48 -2.52 -21.12
CA LYS A 69 2.92 -3.85 -20.78
C LYS A 69 1.79 -3.75 -19.74
N PRO A 70 0.81 -4.67 -19.69
CA PRO A 70 -0.01 -4.82 -18.50
C PRO A 70 0.85 -5.26 -17.31
N PHE A 71 0.51 -4.80 -16.11
CA PHE A 71 1.17 -5.15 -14.86
C PHE A 71 0.21 -5.83 -13.90
N PHE A 72 0.58 -7.02 -13.47
CA PHE A 72 -0.14 -7.84 -12.53
C PHE A 72 0.68 -8.00 -11.25
N CYS A 73 0.24 -7.35 -10.17
CA CYS A 73 0.70 -7.72 -8.84
C CYS A 73 0.07 -9.07 -8.46
N TYR A 74 0.83 -10.13 -8.77
CA TYR A 74 0.48 -11.52 -8.53
C TYR A 74 0.83 -11.87 -7.09
N GLU A 75 -0.13 -12.28 -6.29
CA GLU A 75 0.10 -12.65 -4.90
C GLU A 75 0.81 -11.60 -4.03
N THR A 76 0.04 -10.67 -3.48
CA THR A 76 0.54 -9.78 -2.43
C THR A 76 -0.14 -10.00 -1.10
N GLN A 77 0.64 -9.94 -0.01
CA GLN A 77 0.10 -10.07 1.34
C GLN A 77 1.01 -9.49 2.43
N VAL A 78 0.41 -9.02 3.51
CA VAL A 78 1.10 -8.74 4.78
C VAL A 78 0.76 -9.83 5.80
N THR A 79 1.72 -10.20 6.64
CA THR A 79 1.48 -11.16 7.71
C THR A 79 0.36 -10.70 8.64
N ASN A 80 -0.47 -11.63 9.08
CA ASN A 80 -1.53 -11.34 10.05
C ASN A 80 -1.04 -11.22 11.51
N LEU A 81 0.26 -11.48 11.75
CA LEU A 81 0.87 -11.30 13.06
C LEU A 81 1.10 -9.82 13.42
N THR A 82 1.19 -8.93 12.44
CA THR A 82 1.57 -7.53 12.68
C THR A 82 0.39 -6.66 13.10
N LYS A 83 0.64 -5.74 14.02
CA LYS A 83 -0.34 -4.78 14.54
C LYS A 83 -0.82 -3.78 13.47
N TYR A 84 0.04 -3.38 12.54
CA TYR A 84 -0.24 -2.28 11.60
C TYR A 84 -0.63 -2.74 10.19
N ARG A 85 -1.01 -4.01 10.01
CA ARG A 85 -1.37 -4.57 8.69
C ARG A 85 -2.49 -3.85 7.93
N ALA A 86 -3.37 -3.11 8.62
CA ALA A 86 -4.45 -2.37 7.97
C ALA A 86 -3.94 -1.28 7.00
N GLU A 87 -2.71 -0.79 7.15
CA GLU A 87 -2.12 0.21 6.24
C GLU A 87 -1.71 -0.40 4.89
N PHE A 88 -1.42 -1.70 4.85
CA PHE A 88 -0.85 -2.38 3.68
C PHE A 88 -1.76 -2.29 2.44
N PRO A 89 -3.09 -2.50 2.54
CA PRO A 89 -3.99 -2.27 1.41
C PRO A 89 -3.92 -0.87 0.83
N MET A 90 -3.76 0.16 1.66
CA MET A 90 -3.66 1.54 1.20
C MET A 90 -2.28 1.83 0.60
N ALA A 91 -1.20 1.27 1.16
CA ALA A 91 0.12 1.35 0.55
C ALA A 91 0.15 0.71 -0.84
N ILE A 92 -0.49 -0.44 -1.02
CA ILE A 92 -0.65 -1.11 -2.33
C ILE A 92 -1.50 -0.26 -3.28
N ALA A 93 -2.65 0.26 -2.85
CA ALA A 93 -3.48 1.12 -3.71
C ALA A 93 -2.72 2.38 -4.17
N SER A 94 -1.94 2.99 -3.29
CA SER A 94 -1.06 4.12 -3.61
C SER A 94 -0.04 3.76 -4.68
N LEU A 95 0.75 2.71 -4.44
CA LEU A 95 1.80 2.30 -5.37
C LEU A 95 1.24 1.83 -6.72
N ALA A 96 0.17 1.04 -6.69
CA ALA A 96 -0.51 0.55 -7.88
C ALA A 96 -1.00 1.71 -8.75
N SER A 97 -1.54 2.75 -8.13
CA SER A 97 -1.95 3.95 -8.84
C SER A 97 -0.74 4.69 -9.41
N ILE A 98 0.27 5.00 -8.58
CA ILE A 98 1.52 5.69 -9.00
C ILE A 98 2.16 5.01 -10.23
N GLN A 99 2.20 3.68 -10.22
CA GLN A 99 2.84 2.88 -11.26
C GLN A 99 1.92 2.53 -12.43
N ASP A 100 0.63 2.85 -12.36
CA ASP A 100 -0.37 2.47 -13.37
C ASP A 100 -0.42 0.94 -13.55
N TRP A 101 -0.73 0.24 -12.47
CA TRP A 101 -0.94 -1.22 -12.47
C TRP A 101 -2.36 -1.57 -12.91
N ASP A 102 -2.50 -2.75 -13.53
CA ASP A 102 -3.77 -3.22 -14.07
C ASP A 102 -4.50 -4.14 -13.09
N ILE A 103 -3.75 -4.97 -12.35
CA ILE A 103 -4.33 -5.99 -11.46
C ILE A 103 -3.55 -6.07 -10.15
N VAL A 104 -4.28 -6.13 -9.03
CA VAL A 104 -3.76 -6.45 -7.69
C VAL A 104 -4.46 -7.69 -7.18
N CYS A 105 -3.70 -8.74 -6.84
CA CYS A 105 -4.23 -9.98 -6.29
C CYS A 105 -3.73 -10.19 -4.85
N TRP A 106 -4.68 -10.26 -3.91
CA TRP A 106 -4.41 -10.65 -2.54
C TRP A 106 -4.26 -12.16 -2.45
N HIS A 107 -3.15 -12.64 -1.88
CA HIS A 107 -2.92 -14.08 -1.71
C HIS A 107 -3.20 -14.51 -0.28
N SER A 108 -3.91 -15.65 -0.16
CA SER A 108 -4.07 -16.38 1.10
C SER A 108 -3.29 -17.68 0.97
N TYR A 109 -2.23 -17.84 1.77
CA TYR A 109 -1.36 -19.02 1.70
C TYR A 109 -2.00 -20.25 2.38
N GLY A 110 -1.56 -21.47 2.04
CA GLY A 110 -1.93 -22.72 2.72
C GLY A 110 -3.13 -23.47 2.14
N PRO A 111 -3.31 -24.77 2.47
CA PRO A 111 -4.51 -25.53 2.10
C PRO A 111 -5.68 -24.92 2.88
N GLY A 112 -6.41 -24.01 2.25
CA GLY A 112 -7.62 -23.49 2.86
C GLY A 112 -8.52 -24.67 3.27
N PRO A 113 -9.15 -24.63 4.47
CA PRO A 113 -10.28 -25.52 4.67
C PRO A 113 -11.23 -25.31 3.50
N ASP A 114 -11.76 -26.41 2.95
CA ASP A 114 -12.66 -26.38 1.81
C ASP A 114 -13.64 -25.21 1.97
N SER A 115 -13.74 -24.33 0.97
CA SER A 115 -14.63 -23.17 1.02
C SER A 115 -16.07 -23.55 1.37
N SER A 116 -16.47 -24.80 1.10
CA SER A 116 -17.76 -25.38 1.50
C SER A 116 -17.91 -25.65 3.01
N GLN A 117 -16.78 -25.74 3.74
CA GLN A 117 -16.69 -25.93 5.18
C GLN A 117 -16.52 -24.62 5.95
N LEU A 118 -16.43 -23.49 5.26
CA LEU A 118 -16.34 -22.18 5.89
C LEU A 118 -17.67 -21.85 6.57
N GLN A 119 -17.69 -21.99 7.90
CA GLN A 119 -18.67 -21.36 8.77
C GLN A 119 -18.53 -19.83 8.70
N ALA A 120 -19.50 -19.11 9.28
CA ALA A 120 -19.53 -17.64 9.26
C ALA A 120 -18.18 -17.03 9.74
N PRO A 121 -17.73 -15.89 9.17
CA PRO A 121 -16.37 -15.37 9.41
C PRO A 121 -15.98 -15.16 10.88
N ASN A 122 -16.94 -14.86 11.76
CA ASN A 122 -16.71 -14.64 13.19
C ASN A 122 -16.54 -15.95 14.00
N THR A 123 -16.76 -17.12 13.41
CA THR A 123 -16.58 -18.42 14.07
C THR A 123 -15.18 -18.97 13.89
N ARG A 124 -14.26 -18.18 13.35
CA ARG A 124 -12.85 -18.55 13.17
C ARG A 124 -11.92 -17.54 13.81
N ALA A 125 -10.89 -18.07 14.46
CA ALA A 125 -9.74 -17.27 14.88
C ALA A 125 -8.92 -16.88 13.63
N ILE A 126 -8.18 -15.77 13.72
CA ILE A 126 -7.15 -15.41 12.74
C ILE A 126 -6.12 -16.55 12.72
N GLU A 127 -5.80 -17.05 11.54
CA GLU A 127 -4.91 -18.20 11.39
C GLU A 127 -3.44 -17.75 11.56
N ALA A 128 -2.95 -17.87 12.79
CA ALA A 128 -1.55 -17.64 13.15
C ALA A 128 -0.85 -18.99 13.42
N GLY A 129 0.44 -19.09 13.08
CA GLY A 129 1.27 -20.27 13.34
C GLY A 129 1.71 -21.08 12.11
N HIS A 130 1.40 -20.64 10.89
CA HIS A 130 2.03 -21.17 9.67
C HIS A 130 3.33 -20.42 9.37
N SER A 131 4.26 -21.02 8.63
CA SER A 131 5.56 -20.42 8.27
C SER A 131 5.52 -19.01 7.66
N LEU A 132 4.43 -18.59 6.99
CA LEU A 132 4.34 -17.25 6.38
C LEU A 132 3.24 -16.36 7.01
N ASN A 133 2.26 -16.96 7.70
CA ASN A 133 1.16 -16.23 8.35
C ASN A 133 0.41 -15.25 7.42
N LEU A 134 0.18 -15.64 6.17
CA LEU A 134 -0.40 -14.80 5.10
C LEU A 134 -1.91 -15.08 4.92
N HIS A 135 -2.65 -15.20 6.02
CA HIS A 135 -4.08 -15.48 6.00
C HIS A 135 -4.88 -14.28 6.49
N TYR A 136 -5.92 -13.90 5.75
CA TYR A 136 -6.78 -12.75 6.11
C TYR A 136 -8.26 -13.12 6.18
N GLY A 137 -8.63 -14.38 5.90
CA GLY A 137 -10.04 -14.79 5.78
C GLY A 137 -10.90 -14.60 7.04
N ALA A 138 -10.28 -14.63 8.22
CA ALA A 138 -10.92 -14.38 9.52
C ALA A 138 -10.53 -13.01 10.13
N ASP A 139 -9.88 -12.15 9.34
CA ASP A 139 -9.40 -10.85 9.80
C ASP A 139 -10.30 -9.71 9.34
N GLU A 140 -11.26 -9.37 10.21
CA GLU A 140 -12.21 -8.28 9.99
C GLU A 140 -11.52 -6.95 9.65
N VAL A 141 -10.40 -6.63 10.31
CA VAL A 141 -9.73 -5.34 10.16
C VAL A 141 -9.04 -5.25 8.82
N GLN A 142 -8.28 -6.28 8.47
CA GLN A 142 -7.55 -6.30 7.20
C GLN A 142 -8.48 -6.36 6.00
N LEU A 143 -9.53 -7.19 6.06
CA LEU A 143 -10.53 -7.30 4.99
C LEU A 143 -11.31 -6.00 4.78
N SER A 144 -11.63 -5.27 5.86
CA SER A 144 -12.28 -3.97 5.77
C SER A 144 -11.41 -2.96 5.02
N ALA A 145 -10.12 -2.89 5.37
CA ALA A 145 -9.15 -2.05 4.69
C ALA A 145 -8.95 -2.47 3.22
N MET A 146 -8.88 -3.77 2.92
CA MET A 146 -8.79 -4.30 1.54
C MET A 146 -10.01 -3.89 0.70
N ARG A 147 -11.22 -3.99 1.25
CA ARG A 147 -12.45 -3.59 0.54
C ARG A 147 -12.45 -2.10 0.20
N ALA A 148 -12.02 -1.25 1.13
CA ALA A 148 -11.93 0.18 0.86
C ALA A 148 -10.81 0.51 -0.15
N ALA A 149 -9.65 -0.13 -0.05
CA ALA A 149 -8.56 0.01 -1.02
C ALA A 149 -8.99 -0.42 -2.42
N ALA A 150 -9.79 -1.48 -2.54
CA ALA A 150 -10.36 -1.92 -3.81
C ALA A 150 -11.29 -0.87 -4.42
N ALA A 151 -12.10 -0.17 -3.62
CA ALA A 151 -12.93 0.94 -4.13
C ALA A 151 -12.08 2.11 -4.65
N VAL A 152 -10.97 2.43 -3.98
CA VAL A 152 -10.01 3.44 -4.45
C VAL A 152 -9.40 3.04 -5.79
N PHE A 153 -8.87 1.82 -5.89
CA PHE A 153 -8.17 1.32 -7.07
C PHE A 153 -9.11 1.10 -8.26
N CYS A 154 -10.19 0.33 -8.09
CA CYS A 154 -11.14 0.04 -9.17
C CYS A 154 -11.95 1.27 -9.61
N GLY A 155 -12.06 2.29 -8.76
CA GLY A 155 -12.67 3.57 -9.09
C GLY A 155 -11.75 4.53 -9.84
N PHE A 156 -10.48 4.18 -10.06
CA PHE A 156 -9.44 5.04 -10.66
C PHE A 156 -9.34 6.41 -9.98
N HIS A 157 -9.53 6.43 -8.65
CA HIS A 157 -9.61 7.68 -7.90
C HIS A 157 -8.29 8.40 -7.77
N LEU A 158 -7.19 7.67 -7.85
CA LEU A 158 -5.84 8.21 -7.81
C LEU A 158 -5.27 8.15 -9.23
N PRO A 159 -4.83 9.27 -9.82
CA PRO A 159 -4.22 9.24 -11.12
C PRO A 159 -2.86 8.54 -11.06
N PRO A 160 -2.35 8.04 -12.20
CA PRO A 160 -0.96 7.63 -12.27
C PRO A 160 -0.01 8.82 -12.14
N ALA A 161 1.25 8.54 -11.84
CA ALA A 161 2.25 9.59 -11.83
C ALA A 161 2.35 10.23 -13.24
N PRO A 162 2.33 11.57 -13.35
CA PRO A 162 2.14 12.24 -14.65
C PRO A 162 3.35 12.12 -15.58
N HIS A 163 4.55 11.95 -15.01
CA HIS A 163 5.82 11.90 -15.75
C HIS A 163 6.72 10.79 -15.18
N PRO A 164 6.39 9.50 -15.42
CA PRO A 164 7.19 8.39 -14.93
C PRO A 164 8.60 8.43 -15.50
N THR A 165 9.57 8.14 -14.64
CA THR A 165 10.99 8.10 -15.04
C THR A 165 11.29 6.81 -15.75
N ARG A 166 11.84 6.89 -16.96
CA ARG A 166 12.21 5.71 -17.73
C ARG A 166 13.67 5.35 -17.43
N PHE A 167 13.89 4.19 -16.83
CA PHE A 167 15.21 3.60 -16.68
C PHE A 167 15.47 2.67 -17.86
N ILE A 168 16.48 3.01 -18.66
CA ILE A 168 16.83 2.29 -19.88
C ILE A 168 18.15 1.58 -19.67
N PHE A 169 18.19 0.27 -19.90
CA PHE A 169 19.35 -0.57 -19.68
C PHE A 169 19.83 -1.23 -20.97
N GLY A 170 21.14 -1.23 -21.18
CA GLY A 170 21.80 -1.86 -22.31
C GLY A 170 22.28 -3.28 -22.04
N ARG A 171 23.03 -3.81 -23.00
CA ARG A 171 23.58 -5.18 -23.00
C ARG A 171 24.48 -5.42 -21.81
N ARG A 172 25.32 -4.46 -21.44
CA ARG A 172 26.24 -4.59 -20.29
C ARG A 172 25.50 -4.92 -19.00
N MET A 173 24.39 -4.25 -18.72
CA MET A 173 23.59 -4.48 -17.51
C MET A 173 22.93 -5.87 -17.52
N LEU A 174 22.50 -6.34 -18.68
CA LEU A 174 21.82 -7.62 -18.83
C LEU A 174 22.78 -8.81 -18.75
N LEU A 175 23.94 -8.72 -19.39
CA LEU A 175 24.85 -9.85 -19.63
C LEU A 175 26.08 -9.89 -18.72
N ASP A 176 26.37 -8.81 -17.98
CA ASP A 176 27.48 -8.73 -17.04
C ASP A 176 26.99 -8.34 -15.62
N PRO A 177 26.22 -9.22 -14.95
CA PRO A 177 25.74 -8.95 -13.59
C PRO A 177 26.90 -8.79 -12.59
N ALA A 178 28.06 -9.43 -12.84
CA ALA A 178 29.20 -9.37 -11.93
C ALA A 178 29.79 -7.95 -11.80
N SER A 179 29.64 -7.09 -12.81
CA SER A 179 30.09 -5.70 -12.73
C SER A 179 29.07 -4.74 -12.12
N MET A 180 27.91 -5.23 -11.68
CA MET A 180 26.83 -4.40 -11.12
C MET A 180 26.90 -4.31 -9.60
N SER A 181 27.07 -3.10 -9.08
CA SER A 181 27.28 -2.85 -7.66
C SER A 181 26.03 -2.99 -6.79
N TYR A 182 24.84 -2.94 -7.38
CA TYR A 182 23.57 -3.13 -6.66
C TYR A 182 23.11 -4.59 -6.76
N ARG A 183 23.68 -5.45 -5.91
CA ARG A 183 23.37 -6.89 -5.83
C ARG A 183 23.54 -7.65 -7.16
N GLY A 184 24.42 -7.19 -8.05
CA GLY A 184 24.57 -7.81 -9.36
C GLY A 184 23.46 -7.46 -10.36
N SER A 185 22.69 -6.40 -10.12
CA SER A 185 21.68 -5.86 -11.05
C SER A 185 21.64 -4.34 -11.01
N TYR A 186 21.19 -3.70 -12.09
CA TYR A 186 20.96 -2.23 -12.22
C TYR A 186 22.15 -1.28 -11.94
N GLY A 187 23.29 -1.71 -11.41
CA GLY A 187 24.41 -0.84 -11.02
C GLY A 187 24.05 0.18 -9.92
N GLU A 188 24.86 1.22 -9.72
CA GLU A 188 24.61 2.24 -8.66
C GLU A 188 23.26 2.95 -8.80
N ILE A 189 22.72 3.04 -10.03
CA ILE A 189 21.42 3.68 -10.24
C ILE A 189 20.26 2.91 -9.57
N GLY A 190 20.44 1.61 -9.30
CA GLY A 190 19.47 0.79 -8.55
C GLY A 190 19.07 1.38 -7.20
N ARG A 191 20.01 2.06 -6.51
CA ARG A 191 19.72 2.75 -5.23
C ARG A 191 18.74 3.91 -5.37
N SER A 192 18.64 4.49 -6.56
CA SER A 192 17.76 5.63 -6.87
C SER A 192 16.38 5.19 -7.33
N MET A 193 16.20 3.93 -7.76
CA MET A 193 14.97 3.47 -8.40
C MET A 193 13.79 3.51 -7.44
N LEU A 194 13.91 2.94 -6.23
CA LEU A 194 12.81 2.90 -5.26
C LEU A 194 12.30 4.29 -4.84
N PRO A 195 13.14 5.25 -4.38
CA PRO A 195 12.65 6.57 -4.04
C PRO A 195 12.12 7.33 -5.27
N THR A 196 12.63 7.04 -6.47
CA THR A 196 12.10 7.58 -7.74
C THR A 196 10.71 7.02 -8.04
N THR A 197 10.47 5.71 -7.84
CA THR A 197 9.16 5.08 -7.97
C THR A 197 8.09 5.81 -7.19
N TYR A 198 8.28 6.00 -5.89
CA TYR A 198 7.24 6.60 -5.05
C TYR A 198 7.02 8.09 -5.30
N ARG A 199 7.98 8.77 -5.94
CA ARG A 199 7.89 10.20 -6.21
C ARG A 199 7.44 10.53 -7.63
N TYR A 200 7.85 9.74 -8.61
CA TYR A 200 7.64 10.09 -10.01
C TYR A 200 7.00 8.97 -10.80
N GLY A 201 6.86 7.76 -10.24
CA GLY A 201 6.59 6.58 -11.05
C GLY A 201 7.85 6.16 -11.83
N VAL A 202 7.89 4.91 -12.30
CA VAL A 202 8.99 4.44 -13.17
C VAL A 202 8.48 3.61 -14.33
N ARG A 203 9.28 3.52 -15.39
CA ARG A 203 9.16 2.52 -16.45
C ARG A 203 10.54 1.93 -16.72
N LEU A 204 10.60 0.64 -16.99
CA LEU A 204 11.82 -0.04 -17.41
C LEU A 204 11.77 -0.29 -18.92
N LEU A 205 12.92 -0.09 -19.56
CA LEU A 205 13.22 -0.54 -20.91
C LEU A 205 14.58 -1.22 -20.90
N ILE A 206 14.65 -2.47 -21.32
CA ILE A 206 15.89 -3.24 -21.38
C ILE A 206 16.13 -3.59 -22.84
N GLU A 207 17.00 -2.82 -23.49
CA GLU A 207 17.23 -2.91 -24.93
C GLU A 207 18.73 -3.09 -25.20
N PRO A 208 19.21 -4.35 -25.27
CA PRO A 208 20.64 -4.62 -25.43
C PRO A 208 21.19 -4.14 -26.77
N GLU A 209 20.35 -4.02 -27.80
CA GLU A 209 20.79 -3.62 -29.14
C GLU A 209 21.11 -2.12 -29.25
N LEU A 210 20.67 -1.29 -28.29
CA LEU A 210 20.96 0.16 -28.26
C LEU A 210 22.46 0.47 -28.27
N GLU A 211 23.31 -0.39 -27.70
CA GLU A 211 24.77 -0.20 -27.67
C GLU A 211 25.42 -0.25 -29.07
N THR A 212 24.67 -0.66 -30.10
CA THR A 212 25.14 -0.72 -31.49
C THR A 212 24.41 0.24 -32.42
N ASN A 213 23.46 1.02 -31.90
CA ASN A 213 22.58 1.89 -32.67
C ASN A 213 22.64 3.35 -32.15
N PRO A 214 23.70 4.11 -32.49
CA PRO A 214 23.86 5.50 -32.06
C PRO A 214 22.77 6.44 -32.59
N ASP A 215 22.12 6.09 -33.71
CA ASP A 215 21.05 6.88 -34.35
C ASP A 215 19.65 6.57 -33.78
N HIS A 216 19.57 5.78 -32.70
CA HIS A 216 18.29 5.50 -32.06
C HIS A 216 17.70 6.80 -31.46
N PRO A 217 16.39 7.10 -31.65
CA PRO A 217 15.77 8.35 -31.19
C PRO A 217 15.91 8.65 -29.69
N ILE A 218 16.19 7.64 -28.87
CA ILE A 218 16.43 7.80 -27.42
C ILE A 218 17.72 8.56 -27.09
N PHE A 219 18.65 8.61 -28.05
CA PHE A 219 19.89 9.36 -27.98
C PHE A 219 19.77 10.72 -28.69
N HIS A 220 18.56 11.18 -29.01
CA HIS A 220 18.35 12.48 -29.61
C HIS A 220 17.89 13.49 -28.55
N ASP A 221 18.18 14.78 -28.78
CA ASP A 221 17.72 15.88 -27.95
C ASP A 221 16.21 16.14 -28.12
N ALA A 222 15.67 17.11 -27.38
CA ALA A 222 14.26 17.48 -27.47
C ALA A 222 13.81 18.01 -28.86
N ASN A 223 14.75 18.37 -29.73
CA ASN A 223 14.50 18.80 -31.11
C ASN A 223 14.66 17.65 -32.13
N GLY A 224 15.02 16.44 -31.67
CA GLY A 224 15.25 15.28 -32.51
C GLY A 224 16.65 15.22 -33.15
N ASN A 225 17.60 16.06 -32.73
CA ASN A 225 18.99 16.00 -33.21
C ASN A 225 19.78 14.95 -32.41
N PRO A 226 20.72 14.20 -33.03
CA PRO A 226 21.59 13.29 -32.29
C PRO A 226 22.37 13.98 -31.16
N ASP A 227 22.37 13.36 -29.98
CA ASP A 227 23.13 13.75 -28.79
C ASP A 227 24.25 12.71 -28.53
N PRO A 228 25.47 12.95 -29.05
CA PRO A 228 26.58 12.02 -28.91
C PRO A 228 27.04 11.85 -27.46
N ASP A 229 26.85 12.85 -26.61
CA ASP A 229 27.24 12.79 -25.19
C ASP A 229 26.33 11.83 -24.43
N ARG A 230 25.03 11.86 -24.73
CA ARG A 230 24.03 10.92 -24.18
C ARG A 230 24.32 9.49 -24.58
N TYR A 231 24.64 9.24 -25.85
CA TYR A 231 25.06 7.90 -26.31
C TYR A 231 26.36 7.45 -25.64
N ALA A 232 27.37 8.32 -25.59
CA ALA A 232 28.64 8.01 -24.94
C ALA A 232 28.47 7.73 -23.43
N GLN A 233 27.56 8.44 -22.75
CA GLN A 233 27.19 8.16 -21.37
C GLN A 233 26.58 6.76 -21.23
N PHE A 234 25.63 6.42 -22.09
CA PHE A 234 24.99 5.10 -22.10
C PHE A 234 26.02 3.97 -22.24
N LEU A 235 26.96 4.09 -23.19
CA LEU A 235 28.02 3.09 -23.36
C LEU A 235 28.94 2.97 -22.13
N ARG A 236 29.28 4.10 -21.49
CA ARG A 236 30.13 4.09 -20.28
C ARG A 236 29.44 3.47 -19.08
N GLN A 237 28.16 3.75 -18.90
CA GLN A 237 27.41 3.39 -17.69
C GLN A 237 26.64 2.08 -17.82
N GLY A 238 26.27 1.69 -19.05
CA GLY A 238 25.37 0.58 -19.36
C GLY A 238 23.88 0.92 -19.20
N TYR A 239 23.55 2.17 -18.85
CA TYR A 239 22.17 2.64 -18.67
C TYR A 239 22.03 4.11 -19.04
N LEU A 240 20.77 4.52 -19.25
CA LEU A 240 20.33 5.89 -19.46
C LEU A 240 19.09 6.12 -18.61
N VAL A 241 18.88 7.35 -18.14
CA VAL A 241 17.67 7.73 -17.44
C VAL A 241 17.00 8.87 -18.17
N ASP A 242 15.70 8.72 -18.43
CA ASP A 242 14.87 9.69 -19.10
C ASP A 242 13.75 10.13 -18.14
N GLY A 243 13.94 11.29 -17.51
CA GLY A 243 13.04 11.83 -16.48
C GLY A 243 13.73 12.19 -15.16
N PRO A 244 12.97 12.68 -14.18
CA PRO A 244 13.49 13.13 -12.90
C PRO A 244 13.91 11.97 -11.98
N VAL A 245 15.13 11.99 -11.46
CA VAL A 245 15.63 10.94 -10.54
C VAL A 245 15.77 11.47 -9.12
N VAL A 246 15.40 10.67 -8.13
CA VAL A 246 15.73 10.95 -6.73
C VAL A 246 17.13 10.43 -6.42
N ASN A 247 18.04 11.32 -6.04
CA ASN A 247 19.37 10.94 -5.57
C ASN A 247 19.26 10.34 -4.15
N PRO A 248 19.64 9.07 -3.94
CA PRO A 248 19.52 8.40 -2.64
C PRO A 248 20.50 8.93 -1.59
N ASN A 249 21.58 9.60 -2.00
CA ASN A 249 22.52 10.26 -1.11
C ASN A 249 22.09 11.70 -0.77
N ALA A 250 21.05 12.21 -1.42
CA ALA A 250 20.47 13.49 -1.08
C ALA A 250 19.39 13.32 0.00
N PHE A 251 19.01 14.43 0.62
CA PHE A 251 17.85 14.47 1.50
C PHE A 251 16.61 14.01 0.73
N ILE A 252 16.03 12.86 1.12
CA ILE A 252 14.74 12.39 0.58
C ILE A 252 13.66 13.36 1.08
N PRO A 253 12.98 14.09 0.18
CA PRO A 253 12.02 15.07 0.62
C PRO A 253 10.85 14.41 1.35
N ASN A 254 10.36 15.07 2.39
CA ASN A 254 9.24 14.63 3.19
C ASN A 254 8.30 15.84 3.41
N PRO A 255 7.01 15.74 3.08
CA PRO A 255 6.33 14.55 2.55
C PRO A 255 6.74 14.19 1.11
N ILE A 256 6.59 12.92 0.74
CA ILE A 256 6.64 12.44 -0.64
C ILE A 256 5.25 12.64 -1.26
N ARG A 257 5.21 13.30 -2.43
CA ARG A 257 3.99 13.62 -3.17
C ARG A 257 4.21 13.31 -4.66
N PRO A 258 3.77 12.14 -5.15
CA PRO A 258 3.83 11.85 -6.58
C PRO A 258 2.91 12.72 -7.42
N HIS A 259 1.85 13.22 -6.81
CA HIS A 259 0.94 14.26 -7.29
C HIS A 259 0.09 14.75 -6.11
N ASP A 260 -0.82 15.70 -6.33
CA ASP A 260 -1.57 16.36 -5.25
C ASP A 260 -2.52 15.43 -4.47
N ALA A 261 -2.98 14.34 -5.10
CA ALA A 261 -3.88 13.39 -4.46
C ALA A 261 -3.23 12.45 -3.43
N ILE A 262 -1.91 12.24 -3.43
CA ILE A 262 -1.22 11.32 -2.51
C ILE A 262 -0.21 12.10 -1.68
N THR A 263 -0.25 11.93 -0.36
CA THR A 263 0.76 12.44 0.55
C THR A 263 1.26 11.31 1.44
N TYR A 264 2.55 11.04 1.38
CA TYR A 264 3.25 10.14 2.29
C TYR A 264 4.19 10.96 3.16
N ASP A 265 3.88 11.10 4.45
CA ASP A 265 4.70 11.83 5.41
C ASP A 265 5.26 10.85 6.43
N TRP A 266 6.43 10.30 6.13
CA TRP A 266 7.00 9.23 6.95
C TRP A 266 7.58 9.72 8.27
N LYS A 267 7.89 11.02 8.36
CA LYS A 267 8.31 11.63 9.63
C LYS A 267 7.18 11.73 10.64
N TYR A 268 5.94 11.91 10.16
CA TYR A 268 4.75 11.90 11.00
C TYR A 268 3.97 10.58 10.91
N GLY A 269 4.48 9.59 10.19
CA GLY A 269 3.93 8.25 10.18
C GLY A 269 2.56 8.13 9.50
N TYR A 270 2.33 8.81 8.37
CA TYR A 270 1.03 8.72 7.68
C TYR A 270 1.07 8.67 6.15
N LEU A 271 0.06 8.00 5.60
CA LEU A 271 -0.36 8.02 4.20
C LEU A 271 -1.76 8.64 4.11
N ARG A 272 -1.95 9.57 3.17
CA ARG A 272 -3.21 10.29 2.96
C ARG A 272 -3.57 10.36 1.49
N PHE A 273 -4.84 10.09 1.17
CA PHE A 273 -5.45 10.39 -0.12
C PHE A 273 -6.51 11.47 -0.01
N ASP A 274 -6.53 12.39 -0.98
CA ASP A 274 -7.50 13.48 -1.04
C ASP A 274 -7.85 13.78 -2.50
N THR A 275 -9.00 13.27 -2.95
CA THR A 275 -9.57 13.53 -4.28
C THR A 275 -11.07 13.78 -4.15
N PRO A 276 -11.76 14.31 -5.18
CA PRO A 276 -13.20 14.54 -5.07
C PRO A 276 -14.05 13.29 -4.72
N GLY A 277 -13.55 12.08 -5.00
CA GLY A 277 -14.23 10.81 -4.72
C GLY A 277 -13.60 9.97 -3.59
N VAL A 278 -12.51 10.41 -2.97
CA VAL A 278 -11.79 9.67 -1.92
C VAL A 278 -11.28 10.60 -0.81
N SER A 279 -11.50 10.19 0.43
CA SER A 279 -10.83 10.72 1.62
C SER A 279 -10.23 9.55 2.40
N GLN A 280 -8.91 9.48 2.49
CA GLN A 280 -8.22 8.38 3.16
C GLN A 280 -7.11 8.89 4.07
N PHE A 281 -6.99 8.27 5.24
CA PHE A 281 -5.88 8.44 6.16
C PHE A 281 -5.48 7.07 6.73
N ALA A 282 -4.20 6.74 6.69
CA ALA A 282 -3.61 5.63 7.42
C ALA A 282 -2.42 6.18 8.19
N GLY A 283 -2.31 5.92 9.49
CA GLY A 283 -1.17 6.38 10.27
C GLY A 283 -1.44 6.61 11.75
N PHE A 284 -0.53 7.33 12.38
CA PHE A 284 -0.49 7.55 13.84
C PHE A 284 -1.02 8.94 14.19
N ALA A 285 -2.31 9.06 14.48
CA ALA A 285 -2.94 10.37 14.70
C ALA A 285 -2.33 11.16 15.87
N ALA A 286 -1.84 10.48 16.91
CA ALA A 286 -1.24 11.11 18.08
C ALA A 286 0.17 11.67 17.82
N GLU A 287 0.87 11.17 16.79
CA GLU A 287 2.21 11.64 16.41
C GLU A 287 2.14 12.93 15.57
N ILE A 288 0.96 13.26 15.04
CA ILE A 288 0.73 14.47 14.29
C ILE A 288 0.67 15.65 15.27
N PRO A 289 1.52 16.69 15.12
CA PRO A 289 1.44 17.88 15.95
C PRO A 289 0.04 18.48 15.93
N SER A 290 -0.49 18.86 17.09
CA SER A 290 -1.87 19.34 17.23
C SER A 290 -2.24 20.48 16.26
N HIS A 291 -1.30 21.40 16.00
CA HIS A 291 -1.49 22.50 15.05
C HIS A 291 -1.61 22.06 13.58
N ARG A 292 -1.23 20.82 13.25
CA ARG A 292 -1.36 20.22 11.91
C ARG A 292 -2.53 19.23 11.79
N GLN A 293 -3.11 18.78 12.91
CA GLN A 293 -4.18 17.78 12.86
C GLN A 293 -5.39 18.29 12.07
N GLU A 294 -5.78 19.56 12.23
CA GLU A 294 -6.90 20.12 11.47
C GLU A 294 -6.63 20.16 9.96
N GLU A 295 -5.40 20.51 9.55
CA GLU A 295 -4.97 20.47 8.14
C GLU A 295 -5.05 19.04 7.58
N ILE A 296 -4.52 18.05 8.32
CA ILE A 296 -4.40 16.68 7.83
C ILE A 296 -5.76 15.98 7.77
N PHE A 297 -6.63 16.22 8.76
CA PHE A 297 -7.97 15.63 8.83
C PHE A 297 -9.04 16.45 8.10
N THR A 298 -8.65 17.49 7.36
CA THR A 298 -9.49 18.19 6.41
C THR A 298 -9.06 17.82 4.99
N PHE A 299 -9.96 17.21 4.24
CA PHE A 299 -9.76 16.75 2.86
C PHE A 299 -10.34 17.79 1.92
N CYS A 300 -9.48 18.70 1.47
CA CYS A 300 -9.90 19.90 0.75
C CYS A 300 -10.56 19.57 -0.60
N GLN A 301 -10.14 18.50 -1.28
CA GLN A 301 -10.67 18.16 -2.60
C GLN A 301 -12.04 17.48 -2.49
N SER A 302 -12.23 16.67 -1.45
CA SER A 302 -13.50 15.97 -1.21
C SER A 302 -14.50 16.76 -0.37
N GLY A 303 -14.05 17.83 0.31
CA GLY A 303 -14.84 18.59 1.26
C GLY A 303 -15.13 17.84 2.57
N LEU A 304 -14.41 16.75 2.86
CA LEU A 304 -14.58 15.95 4.07
C LEU A 304 -13.74 16.48 5.24
N ARG A 305 -14.30 16.46 6.45
CA ARG A 305 -13.57 16.64 7.70
C ARG A 305 -13.76 15.42 8.61
N LEU A 306 -12.65 14.95 9.18
CA LEU A 306 -12.61 13.90 10.19
C LEU A 306 -12.27 14.51 11.56
N SER A 307 -12.98 14.15 12.61
CA SER A 307 -12.77 14.72 13.95
C SER A 307 -13.23 13.78 15.06
N ASN A 308 -12.97 14.14 16.32
CA ASN A 308 -13.37 13.38 17.51
C ASN A 308 -12.93 11.90 17.44
N LEU A 309 -11.70 11.68 16.98
CA LEU A 309 -11.10 10.37 16.87
C LEU A 309 -10.96 9.75 18.27
N LYS A 310 -11.41 8.50 18.41
CA LYS A 310 -11.26 7.73 19.63
C LYS A 310 -11.06 6.26 19.30
N ILE A 311 -10.06 5.64 19.90
CA ILE A 311 -9.83 4.20 19.77
C ILE A 311 -10.22 3.53 21.09
N VAL A 312 -10.98 2.44 20.99
CA VAL A 312 -11.47 1.66 22.13
C VAL A 312 -10.92 0.25 22.01
N ASN A 313 -9.94 -0.06 22.84
CA ASN A 313 -9.44 -1.43 23.00
C ASN A 313 -10.44 -2.25 23.82
N PRO A 314 -10.79 -3.47 23.39
CA PRO A 314 -11.51 -4.40 24.26
C PRO A 314 -10.63 -4.82 25.44
N PRO A 315 -11.22 -5.25 26.57
CA PRO A 315 -10.46 -5.80 27.69
C PRO A 315 -9.56 -6.97 27.24
N ASP A 316 -8.37 -7.03 27.84
CA ASP A 316 -7.37 -8.08 27.67
C ASP A 316 -6.90 -8.29 26.21
N MET A 317 -6.95 -7.23 25.39
CA MET A 317 -6.37 -7.26 24.04
C MET A 317 -4.85 -7.46 24.13
N PRO A 318 -4.24 -8.45 23.43
CA PRO A 318 -2.80 -8.76 23.57
C PRO A 318 -1.87 -7.60 23.26
N TYR A 319 -2.14 -6.86 22.19
CA TYR A 319 -1.33 -5.73 21.74
C TYR A 319 -2.23 -4.52 21.50
N PRO A 320 -2.70 -3.85 22.57
CA PRO A 320 -3.67 -2.77 22.47
C PRO A 320 -3.07 -1.57 21.73
N VAL A 321 -3.95 -0.77 21.14
CA VAL A 321 -3.59 0.51 20.54
C VAL A 321 -3.38 1.53 21.66
N ARG A 322 -2.22 2.15 21.72
CA ARG A 322 -1.85 3.10 22.79
C ARG A 322 -2.41 4.50 22.51
N ASP A 323 -2.62 5.27 23.58
CA ASP A 323 -3.07 6.65 23.46
C ASP A 323 -2.03 7.57 22.81
N ASP A 324 -0.74 7.20 22.88
CA ASP A 324 0.39 7.94 22.31
C ASP A 324 0.67 7.61 20.84
N GLU A 325 -0.01 6.61 20.26
CA GLU A 325 0.12 6.30 18.83
C GLU A 325 -1.18 6.62 18.06
N GLN A 326 -2.35 6.28 18.62
CA GLN A 326 -3.65 6.39 17.96
C GLN A 326 -3.64 5.92 16.50
N TYR A 327 -3.09 4.72 16.26
CA TYR A 327 -3.00 4.14 14.93
C TYR A 327 -4.39 3.82 14.37
N LEU A 328 -4.70 4.29 13.16
CA LEU A 328 -5.95 3.97 12.47
C LEU A 328 -5.81 3.99 10.95
N VAL A 329 -6.76 3.35 10.29
CA VAL A 329 -7.00 3.46 8.86
C VAL A 329 -8.45 3.87 8.65
N PHE A 330 -8.62 5.06 8.11
CA PHE A 330 -9.88 5.63 7.64
C PHE A 330 -9.83 5.67 6.11
N CYS A 331 -10.88 5.20 5.45
CA CYS A 331 -11.07 5.40 4.03
C CYS A 331 -12.56 5.52 3.72
N LEU A 332 -12.95 6.62 3.08
CA LEU A 332 -14.23 6.78 2.42
C LEU A 332 -13.94 6.94 0.93
N ALA A 333 -14.55 6.10 0.10
CA ALA A 333 -14.33 6.09 -1.34
C ALA A 333 -15.64 5.84 -2.08
N SER A 334 -15.90 6.56 -3.17
CA SER A 334 -17.02 6.20 -4.03
C SER A 334 -16.72 4.91 -4.79
N THR A 335 -17.72 4.05 -4.95
CA THR A 335 -17.55 2.74 -5.61
C THR A 335 -17.93 2.78 -7.09
N ASP A 336 -18.40 3.92 -7.57
CA ASP A 336 -18.80 4.16 -8.96
C ASP A 336 -17.82 5.10 -9.71
N GLY A 337 -16.69 5.44 -9.08
CA GLY A 337 -15.66 6.32 -9.66
C GLY A 337 -16.04 7.81 -9.69
N ALA A 338 -17.24 8.19 -9.26
CA ALA A 338 -17.70 9.57 -9.31
C ALA A 338 -17.25 10.38 -8.07
N PRO A 339 -17.11 11.72 -8.17
CA PRO A 339 -16.95 12.58 -7.00
C PRO A 339 -18.07 12.41 -5.98
N PHE A 340 -17.82 12.66 -4.69
CA PHE A 340 -18.84 12.56 -3.63
C PHE A 340 -20.09 13.40 -3.90
N ALA A 341 -19.93 14.54 -4.58
CA ALA A 341 -21.04 15.42 -4.97
C ALA A 341 -22.08 14.72 -5.85
N THR A 342 -21.68 13.70 -6.61
CA THR A 342 -22.51 13.05 -7.63
C THR A 342 -22.55 11.53 -7.52
N CYS A 343 -21.71 10.92 -6.66
CA CYS A 343 -21.68 9.47 -6.51
C CYS A 343 -23.01 8.94 -5.99
N GLN A 344 -23.40 7.80 -6.53
CA GLN A 344 -24.55 7.02 -6.13
C GLN A 344 -24.23 6.09 -4.96
N ARG A 345 -22.97 5.63 -4.90
CA ARG A 345 -22.54 4.65 -3.91
C ARG A 345 -21.15 4.97 -3.38
N ALA A 346 -20.97 4.86 -2.07
CA ALA A 346 -19.66 4.93 -1.45
C ALA A 346 -19.52 3.86 -0.36
N VAL A 347 -18.28 3.50 -0.06
CA VAL A 347 -17.89 2.57 0.99
C VAL A 347 -16.99 3.27 1.99
N LEU A 348 -17.18 2.96 3.28
CA LEU A 348 -16.38 3.49 4.37
C LEU A 348 -15.80 2.35 5.20
N SER A 349 -14.49 2.40 5.41
CA SER A 349 -13.75 1.63 6.40
C SER A 349 -13.14 2.57 7.43
N LEU A 350 -13.27 2.20 8.72
CA LEU A 350 -12.65 2.91 9.84
C LEU A 350 -12.19 1.87 10.87
N VAL A 351 -10.94 1.47 10.78
CA VAL A 351 -10.38 0.34 11.54
C VAL A 351 -9.03 0.69 12.15
N SER A 352 -8.54 -0.15 13.06
CA SER A 352 -7.19 -0.02 13.63
C SER A 352 -6.45 -1.35 13.57
N THR A 353 -6.69 -2.24 14.53
CA THR A 353 -6.01 -3.54 14.62
C THR A 353 -6.89 -4.60 15.27
N SER A 354 -6.54 -5.87 15.10
CA SER A 354 -7.21 -7.00 15.75
C SER A 354 -6.23 -8.15 16.06
N PHE A 355 -6.56 -8.96 17.06
CA PHE A 355 -5.80 -10.15 17.46
C PHE A 355 -6.74 -11.21 18.02
N ASN A 356 -6.36 -12.48 17.97
CA ASN A 356 -7.04 -13.52 18.73
C ASN A 356 -6.92 -13.28 20.24
N SER A 357 -7.88 -13.78 21.01
CA SER A 357 -7.77 -13.79 22.48
C SER A 357 -6.58 -14.65 22.90
N GLY A 358 -5.70 -14.12 23.75
CA GLY A 358 -4.49 -14.83 24.22
C GLY A 358 -3.42 -15.05 23.15
N PHE A 359 -3.46 -14.29 22.05
CA PHE A 359 -2.36 -14.29 21.07
C PHE A 359 -1.06 -13.80 21.71
N GLU A 360 0.07 -14.45 21.40
CA GLU A 360 1.39 -14.13 21.94
C GLU A 360 2.48 -14.34 20.87
N LEU A 361 3.39 -13.37 20.74
CA LEU A 361 4.61 -13.46 19.96
C LEU A 361 5.79 -13.99 20.80
N ASP A 362 6.67 -14.77 20.17
CA ASP A 362 7.96 -15.15 20.73
C ASP A 362 8.96 -14.01 20.49
N LEU A 363 9.29 -13.29 21.56
CA LEU A 363 10.28 -12.21 21.55
C LEU A 363 11.65 -12.66 22.08
N GLN A 364 11.78 -13.93 22.49
CA GLN A 364 13.02 -14.49 23.01
C GLN A 364 13.86 -15.13 21.89
N SER A 365 13.21 -15.65 20.85
CA SER A 365 13.89 -16.13 19.66
C SER A 365 14.50 -14.97 18.85
N PRO A 366 15.58 -15.22 18.08
CA PRO A 366 16.13 -14.22 17.16
C PRO A 366 15.06 -13.71 16.21
N ILE A 367 14.88 -12.39 16.17
CA ILE A 367 13.99 -11.71 15.23
C ILE A 367 14.86 -11.21 14.09
N THR A 368 14.67 -11.76 12.89
CA THR A 368 15.34 -11.27 11.68
C THR A 368 14.40 -10.36 10.89
N GLU A 369 14.94 -9.53 10.00
CA GLU A 369 14.13 -8.69 9.09
C GLU A 369 13.20 -9.54 8.20
N PHE A 370 13.67 -10.72 7.77
CA PHE A 370 12.91 -11.60 6.91
C PHE A 370 11.87 -12.43 7.67
N GLU A 371 12.19 -12.96 8.86
CA GLU A 371 11.28 -13.88 9.56
C GLU A 371 10.35 -13.16 10.54
N GLY A 372 10.75 -11.99 11.04
CA GLY A 372 10.02 -11.27 12.08
C GLY A 372 9.89 -12.06 13.39
N ALA A 373 9.08 -11.54 14.33
CA ALA A 373 8.75 -12.25 15.56
C ALA A 373 7.83 -13.44 15.24
N GLN A 374 8.17 -14.61 15.76
CA GLN A 374 7.39 -15.83 15.54
C GLN A 374 6.14 -15.84 16.42
N CYS A 375 5.11 -16.56 15.98
CA CYS A 375 3.92 -16.79 16.79
C CYS A 375 4.25 -17.83 17.89
N ARG A 376 4.26 -17.42 19.16
CA ARG A 376 4.39 -18.33 20.31
C ARG A 376 3.08 -19.02 20.62
N GLN A 377 1.99 -18.26 20.63
CA GLN A 377 0.66 -18.74 20.93
C GLN A 377 -0.34 -18.08 19.98
N PRO A 378 -1.02 -18.85 19.10
CA PRO A 378 -1.90 -18.25 18.09
C PRO A 378 -3.17 -17.63 18.68
N GLY A 379 -3.50 -17.95 19.94
CA GLY A 379 -4.73 -17.53 20.59
C GLY A 379 -5.96 -18.28 20.10
N SER A 380 -7.14 -17.82 20.51
CA SER A 380 -8.43 -18.40 20.15
C SER A 380 -9.52 -17.32 20.01
N LEU A 381 -10.75 -17.75 19.71
CA LEU A 381 -11.91 -16.88 19.74
C LEU A 381 -12.21 -16.33 21.15
N PRO A 382 -12.86 -15.15 21.25
CA PRO A 382 -13.21 -14.28 20.13
C PRO A 382 -11.99 -13.53 19.58
N VAL A 383 -12.05 -13.12 18.31
CA VAL A 383 -11.13 -12.11 17.77
C VAL A 383 -11.43 -10.77 18.47
N LYS A 384 -10.39 -10.16 19.04
CA LYS A 384 -10.41 -8.87 19.73
C LYS A 384 -10.07 -7.77 18.74
N VAL A 385 -10.99 -6.82 18.52
CA VAL A 385 -10.82 -5.72 17.56
C VAL A 385 -10.78 -4.39 18.31
N ALA A 386 -9.72 -3.60 18.08
CA ALA A 386 -9.67 -2.21 18.55
C ALA A 386 -10.61 -1.36 17.69
N ARG A 387 -11.74 -0.94 18.26
CA ARG A 387 -12.79 -0.22 17.53
C ARG A 387 -12.47 1.26 17.49
N VAL A 388 -12.74 1.89 16.35
CA VAL A 388 -12.46 3.31 16.13
C VAL A 388 -13.77 4.07 16.01
N ALA A 389 -13.89 5.17 16.75
CA ALA A 389 -14.96 6.14 16.68
C ALA A 389 -14.45 7.42 16.03
N ALA A 390 -15.32 8.06 15.25
CA ALA A 390 -15.04 9.35 14.64
C ALA A 390 -16.34 10.10 14.30
N THR A 391 -16.24 11.42 14.19
CA THR A 391 -17.22 12.28 13.54
C THR A 391 -16.74 12.60 12.13
N ILE A 392 -17.62 12.42 11.16
CA ILE A 392 -17.36 12.74 9.75
C ILE A 392 -18.33 13.83 9.33
N GLU A 393 -17.81 14.85 8.65
CA GLU A 393 -18.57 15.94 8.05
C GLU A 393 -18.21 16.02 6.57
N CYS A 394 -19.17 15.78 5.68
CA CYS A 394 -18.99 15.95 4.24
C CYS A 394 -20.33 16.40 3.63
N PRO A 395 -20.51 17.70 3.33
CA PRO A 395 -21.79 18.23 2.83
C PRO A 395 -22.29 17.53 1.57
N HIS A 396 -21.39 17.02 0.73
CA HIS A 396 -21.72 16.30 -0.49
C HIS A 396 -22.47 14.98 -0.26
N LEU A 397 -22.41 14.42 0.95
CA LEU A 397 -23.09 13.19 1.34
C LEU A 397 -24.44 13.42 2.05
N ALA A 398 -24.85 14.68 2.24
CA ALA A 398 -26.12 15.01 2.88
C ALA A 398 -27.29 14.31 2.18
N GLY A 399 -28.18 13.71 2.97
CA GLY A 399 -29.35 12.98 2.46
C GLY A 399 -29.10 11.56 1.96
N MET A 400 -27.85 11.09 1.87
CA MET A 400 -27.58 9.70 1.56
C MET A 400 -28.01 8.77 2.70
N THR A 401 -28.43 7.55 2.37
CA THR A 401 -28.66 6.47 3.33
C THR A 401 -27.32 5.86 3.73
N LEU A 402 -27.01 5.88 5.03
CA LEU A 402 -25.85 5.25 5.65
C LEU A 402 -26.27 3.94 6.31
N ARG A 403 -25.59 2.84 5.95
CA ARG A 403 -25.81 1.49 6.49
C ARG A 403 -24.54 0.98 7.14
N PHE A 404 -24.65 0.48 8.37
CA PHE A 404 -23.56 -0.19 9.06
C PHE A 404 -23.74 -1.70 9.00
N PHE A 405 -22.70 -2.41 8.63
CA PHE A 405 -22.69 -3.86 8.56
C PHE A 405 -21.63 -4.44 9.51
N ASP A 406 -21.94 -5.57 10.13
CA ASP A 406 -20.94 -6.39 10.82
C ASP A 406 -20.15 -7.26 9.82
N PHE A 407 -19.24 -8.08 10.35
CA PHE A 407 -18.37 -8.93 9.53
C PHE A 407 -19.11 -10.07 8.80
N GLU A 408 -20.32 -10.42 9.24
CA GLU A 408 -21.20 -11.37 8.55
C GLU A 408 -22.16 -10.67 7.56
N PHE A 409 -22.03 -9.36 7.38
CA PHE A 409 -22.95 -8.51 6.62
C PHE A 409 -24.37 -8.43 7.17
N ASN A 410 -24.57 -8.67 8.47
CA ASN A 410 -25.82 -8.30 9.11
C ASN A 410 -25.90 -6.78 9.24
N LEU A 411 -27.06 -6.20 8.90
CA LEU A 411 -27.33 -4.77 9.07
C LEU A 411 -27.42 -4.45 10.57
N LEU A 412 -26.52 -3.60 11.05
CA LEU A 412 -26.48 -3.14 12.44
C LEU A 412 -27.34 -1.89 12.65
N GLU A 413 -27.28 -0.96 11.70
CA GLU A 413 -27.98 0.33 11.77
C GLU A 413 -28.18 0.87 10.34
N GLU A 414 -29.30 1.53 10.09
CA GLU A 414 -29.57 2.31 8.89
C GLU A 414 -30.07 3.69 9.28
N LYS A 415 -29.53 4.74 8.67
CA LYS A 415 -29.97 6.13 8.89
C LYS A 415 -29.75 7.01 7.68
N THR A 416 -30.44 8.14 7.61
CA THR A 416 -30.17 9.19 6.62
C THR A 416 -29.14 10.16 7.18
N ILE A 417 -28.13 10.51 6.38
CA ILE A 417 -27.13 11.53 6.76
C ILE A 417 -27.81 12.90 6.85
N ALA A 418 -27.54 13.61 7.93
CA ALA A 418 -28.11 14.93 8.20
C ALA A 418 -27.84 15.92 7.05
N HIS A 419 -28.66 16.98 6.96
CA HIS A 419 -28.57 18.00 5.92
C HIS A 419 -27.21 18.74 5.85
N ASN A 420 -26.46 18.75 6.95
CA ASN A 420 -25.10 19.30 7.01
C ASN A 420 -24.00 18.28 6.63
N GLY A 421 -24.38 17.08 6.19
CA GLY A 421 -23.42 16.02 5.83
C GLY A 421 -22.70 15.38 7.03
N ARG A 422 -23.15 15.65 8.26
CA ARG A 422 -22.50 15.17 9.49
C ARG A 422 -23.09 13.85 9.97
N PHE A 423 -22.22 12.91 10.34
CA PHE A 423 -22.59 11.68 11.03
C PHE A 423 -21.44 11.16 11.92
N THR A 424 -21.76 10.23 12.81
CA THR A 424 -20.79 9.63 13.74
C THR A 424 -20.71 8.13 13.51
N ILE A 425 -19.49 7.61 13.50
CA ILE A 425 -19.20 6.17 13.59
C ILE A 425 -18.98 5.84 15.07
N PRO A 426 -19.86 5.06 15.72
CA PRO A 426 -19.70 4.69 17.11
C PRO A 426 -18.73 3.50 17.28
N ALA A 427 -17.84 3.57 18.26
CA ALA A 427 -16.96 2.45 18.62
C ALA A 427 -17.69 1.33 19.40
N SER A 428 -18.94 1.56 19.81
CA SER A 428 -19.76 0.57 20.53
C SER A 428 -20.39 -0.48 19.62
N LEU A 429 -20.38 -0.28 18.30
CA LEU A 429 -20.90 -1.23 17.32
C LEU A 429 -19.75 -2.00 16.66
N PRO A 430 -19.92 -3.30 16.35
CA PRO A 430 -18.93 -4.11 15.65
C PRO A 430 -18.98 -3.84 14.14
N ILE A 431 -18.74 -2.59 13.74
CA ILE A 431 -18.81 -2.18 12.33
C ILE A 431 -17.60 -2.75 11.58
N PHE A 432 -17.87 -3.59 10.60
CA PHE A 432 -16.90 -4.08 9.62
C PHE A 432 -16.76 -3.10 8.47
N ILE A 433 -17.88 -2.65 7.92
CA ILE A 433 -17.92 -1.69 6.81
C ILE A 433 -19.20 -0.85 6.90
N ALA A 434 -19.17 0.36 6.36
CA ALA A 434 -20.37 1.13 6.09
C ALA A 434 -20.57 1.36 4.59
N GLU A 435 -21.83 1.37 4.16
CA GLU A 435 -22.22 1.72 2.79
C GLU A 435 -23.06 3.00 2.81
N LEU A 436 -22.81 3.87 1.84
CA LEU A 436 -23.58 5.09 1.61
C LEU A 436 -24.27 4.97 0.25
N LEU A 437 -25.57 5.25 0.21
CA LEU A 437 -26.40 5.15 -0.98
C LEU A 437 -27.17 6.45 -1.22
N ARG A 438 -27.09 7.00 -2.43
CA ARG A 438 -27.95 8.09 -2.90
C ARG A 438 -29.22 7.49 -3.50
N GLN A 439 -30.37 8.09 -3.18
CA GLN A 439 -31.67 7.69 -3.75
C GLN A 439 -31.92 8.31 -5.11
#